data_AF-A0AAN9RZC3-F1
#
_entry.id   AF-A0AAN9RZC3-F1
#
_cell.length_a   1.000
_cell.length_b   1.000
_cell.length_c   1.000
_cell.angle_alpha   90.00
_cell.angle_beta   90.00
_cell.angle_gamma   90.00
#
_symmetry.space_group_name_H-M   'P 1'
#
loop_
_entity.id
_entity.type
_entity.pdbx_description
1 polymer ?
#
loop_
_entity_poly.entity_id
_entity_poly.type
_entity_poly.pdbx_seq_one_letter_code
_entity_poly.pdbx_strand_id
1 'polypeptide(L)'
;MDLGLRHQLGLVCVILLLPALCSCQGFTKSRATFYGTSDGYGTPTGACGFGEFGRRMNWYDGRVAGVGGLYRNGAGCGACYQVRCLIPRLCDANGAYLVATDQGYGDRTDFIMSPRAFFKLGRNAKASEELKKYGTLDIEYKRVPCTYTGNVLFHIKETSSNPGYFAVVILNVNGKNDVTAVELWQKTQQRWEPLHRSYGAVFDFANPPSGELLLRFKVGPIWKIYKVPANWKPRFTYDTNLQL
;
A
#
# COMPACT_ATOMS: atom_id res chain seq x y z
N MET A 1 15.54 10.57 56.40
CA MET A 1 15.65 9.83 55.13
C MET A 1 14.25 9.43 54.71
N ASP A 2 13.45 10.35 54.12
CA ASP A 2 12.05 10.01 53.75
C ASP A 2 11.52 10.80 52.54
N LEU A 3 12.35 11.61 51.88
CA LEU A 3 11.95 12.36 50.69
C LEU A 3 12.12 11.58 49.38
N GLY A 4 12.82 10.43 49.42
CA GLY A 4 13.13 9.61 48.24
C GLY A 4 12.02 8.63 47.86
N LEU A 5 11.25 8.12 48.84
CA LEU A 5 10.29 7.05 48.58
C LEU A 5 9.01 7.57 47.89
N ARG A 6 8.53 8.77 48.25
CA ARG A 6 7.33 9.37 47.65
C ARG A 6 7.53 9.78 46.17
N HIS A 7 8.72 10.26 45.82
CA HIS A 7 9.05 10.61 44.43
C HIS A 7 9.22 9.37 43.54
N GLN A 8 9.78 8.29 44.09
CA GLN A 8 9.93 7.00 43.38
C GLN A 8 8.56 6.34 43.13
N LEU A 9 7.64 6.37 44.10
CA LEU A 9 6.27 5.87 43.91
C LEU A 9 5.48 6.70 42.89
N GLY A 10 5.66 8.03 42.87
CA GLY A 10 5.03 8.91 41.88
C GLY A 10 5.50 8.62 40.44
N LEU A 11 6.81 8.41 40.25
CA LEU A 11 7.38 8.06 38.94
C LEU A 11 6.90 6.68 38.46
N VAL A 12 6.86 5.69 39.35
CA VAL A 12 6.39 4.33 39.04
C VAL A 12 4.90 4.31 38.69
N CYS A 13 4.09 5.15 39.36
CA CYS A 13 2.66 5.26 39.08
C CYS A 13 2.39 5.94 37.72
N VAL A 14 3.16 6.95 37.32
CA VAL A 14 3.06 7.59 36.00
C VAL A 14 3.50 6.66 34.86
N ILE A 15 4.47 5.77 35.11
CA ILE A 15 4.91 4.75 34.13
C ILE A 15 3.87 3.61 34.00
N LEU A 16 3.16 3.26 35.08
CA LEU A 16 2.07 2.28 35.08
C LEU A 16 0.72 2.84 34.58
N LEU A 17 0.59 4.17 34.48
CA LEU A 17 -0.60 4.89 34.00
C LEU A 17 -0.46 5.45 32.59
N LEU A 18 0.64 5.16 31.87
CA LEU A 18 0.58 5.20 30.41
C LEU A 18 -0.41 4.10 30.03
N PRO A 19 -1.64 4.43 29.61
CA PRO A 19 -2.43 3.41 28.98
C PRO A 19 -1.56 2.96 27.81
N ALA A 20 -1.31 1.67 27.69
CA ALA A 20 -0.97 1.12 26.41
C ALA A 20 -2.01 1.72 25.46
N LEU A 21 -1.58 2.67 24.62
CA LEU A 21 -2.37 3.27 23.56
C LEU A 21 -2.55 2.14 22.54
N CYS A 22 -3.32 1.13 22.94
CA CYS A 22 -3.91 0.16 22.05
C CYS A 22 -4.81 1.02 21.18
N SER A 23 -4.24 1.50 20.09
CA SER A 23 -4.96 2.16 19.04
C SER A 23 -5.79 1.08 18.37
N CYS A 24 -6.85 0.65 19.05
CA CYS A 24 -7.98 -0.01 18.43
C CYS A 24 -8.53 1.02 17.45
N GLN A 25 -7.92 1.09 16.25
CA GLN A 25 -8.42 1.89 15.15
C GLN A 25 -9.79 1.29 14.84
N GLY A 26 -10.82 1.95 15.34
CA GLY A 26 -12.20 1.71 14.98
C GLY A 26 -12.38 1.94 13.48
N PHE A 27 -13.53 1.52 12.96
CA PHE A 27 -13.84 1.79 11.57
C PHE A 27 -14.17 3.28 11.38
N THR A 28 -13.72 3.82 10.27
CA THR A 28 -14.08 5.15 9.76
C THR A 28 -15.24 5.00 8.79
N LYS A 29 -16.30 5.79 8.97
CA LYS A 29 -17.45 5.81 8.05
C LYS A 29 -17.10 6.61 6.79
N SER A 30 -17.56 6.12 5.65
CA SER A 30 -17.38 6.77 4.34
C SER A 30 -18.36 6.21 3.32
N ARG A 31 -18.12 6.45 2.04
CA ARG A 31 -18.86 5.86 0.93
C ARG A 31 -17.91 5.14 -0.03
N ALA A 32 -18.46 4.15 -0.72
CA ALA A 32 -17.78 3.44 -1.79
C ALA A 32 -18.66 3.35 -3.04
N THR A 33 -18.03 3.49 -4.19
CA THR A 33 -18.61 3.19 -5.51
C THR A 33 -17.66 2.23 -6.24
N PHE A 34 -17.94 1.92 -7.50
CA PHE A 34 -17.11 1.06 -8.33
C PHE A 34 -16.94 1.61 -9.74
N TYR A 35 -15.84 1.22 -10.39
CA TYR A 35 -15.63 1.44 -11.82
C TYR A 35 -15.82 0.12 -12.59
N GLY A 36 -15.89 0.21 -13.92
CA GLY A 36 -15.96 -0.96 -14.79
C GLY A 36 -14.61 -1.31 -15.43
N THR A 37 -14.24 -2.60 -15.41
CA THR A 37 -13.17 -3.20 -16.21
C THR A 37 -13.66 -4.52 -16.79
N SER A 38 -13.24 -4.86 -18.01
CA SER A 38 -13.68 -6.09 -18.70
C SER A 38 -13.19 -7.37 -18.01
N ASP A 39 -12.04 -7.34 -17.36
CA ASP A 39 -11.44 -8.47 -16.64
C ASP A 39 -11.66 -8.42 -15.11
N GLY A 40 -12.29 -7.35 -14.62
CA GLY A 40 -12.58 -7.13 -13.20
C GLY A 40 -11.40 -6.70 -12.33
N TYR A 41 -10.21 -6.52 -12.90
CA TYR A 41 -8.99 -6.12 -12.19
C TYR A 41 -8.84 -4.58 -12.07
N GLY A 42 -7.70 -4.16 -11.50
CA GLY A 42 -7.22 -2.77 -11.53
C GLY A 42 -7.06 -2.20 -12.93
N THR A 43 -6.90 -0.88 -13.01
CA THR A 43 -6.50 -0.17 -14.24
C THR A 43 -4.96 -0.13 -14.34
N PRO A 44 -4.37 -0.17 -15.55
CA PRO A 44 -2.93 -0.04 -15.72
C PRO A 44 -2.41 1.38 -15.46
N THR A 45 -3.29 2.37 -15.53
CA THR A 45 -2.95 3.80 -15.48
C THR A 45 -3.22 4.44 -14.13
N GLY A 46 -3.42 3.64 -13.08
CA GLY A 46 -3.68 4.17 -11.75
C GLY A 46 -2.52 5.04 -11.22
N ALA A 47 -2.85 6.05 -10.43
CA ALA A 47 -1.94 7.07 -9.91
C ALA A 47 -0.77 6.50 -9.09
N CYS A 48 -0.88 5.27 -8.56
CA CYS A 48 0.21 4.60 -7.88
C CYS A 48 1.36 4.14 -8.79
N GLY A 49 1.17 4.12 -10.12
CA GLY A 49 2.21 3.80 -11.09
C GLY A 49 2.54 2.30 -11.22
N PHE A 50 1.70 1.44 -10.66
CA PHE A 50 1.86 -0.02 -10.66
C PHE A 50 1.76 -0.67 -12.06
N GLY A 51 1.18 0.02 -13.04
CA GLY A 51 1.21 -0.39 -14.44
C GLY A 51 0.43 -1.67 -14.73
N GLU A 52 0.67 -2.21 -15.93
CA GLU A 52 0.04 -3.46 -16.41
C GLU A 52 0.42 -4.67 -15.54
N PHE A 53 1.64 -4.70 -15.01
CA PHE A 53 2.08 -5.77 -14.12
C PHE A 53 1.31 -5.74 -12.79
N GLY A 54 1.32 -4.59 -12.11
CA GLY A 54 0.73 -4.49 -10.79
C GLY A 54 -0.80 -4.57 -10.79
N ARG A 55 -1.49 -4.13 -11.84
CA ARG A 55 -2.97 -4.25 -11.89
C ARG A 55 -3.45 -5.71 -11.89
N ARG A 56 -2.62 -6.64 -12.37
CA ARG A 56 -2.90 -8.09 -12.47
C ARG A 56 -2.35 -8.88 -11.29
N MET A 57 -1.68 -8.23 -10.34
CA MET A 57 -1.24 -8.89 -9.13
C MET A 57 -2.44 -9.48 -8.40
N ASN A 58 -2.30 -10.71 -7.92
CA ASN A 58 -3.37 -11.43 -7.25
C ASN A 58 -3.60 -10.96 -5.80
N TRP A 59 -3.46 -9.65 -5.54
CA TRP A 59 -3.72 -9.08 -4.23
C TRP A 59 -5.21 -9.22 -3.90
N TYR A 60 -5.51 -10.08 -2.92
CA TYR A 60 -6.87 -10.41 -2.52
C TYR A 60 -7.78 -10.79 -3.71
N ASP A 61 -7.28 -11.53 -4.69
CA ASP A 61 -8.04 -11.88 -5.91
C ASP A 61 -8.40 -10.66 -6.79
N GLY A 62 -7.45 -9.73 -6.97
CA GLY A 62 -7.63 -8.54 -7.81
C GLY A 62 -8.54 -7.46 -7.19
N ARG A 63 -8.71 -7.50 -5.87
CA ARG A 63 -9.52 -6.52 -5.14
C ARG A 63 -8.66 -5.30 -4.84
N VAL A 64 -8.90 -4.25 -5.59
CA VAL A 64 -8.17 -2.98 -5.51
C VAL A 64 -9.13 -1.80 -5.54
N ALA A 65 -8.65 -0.62 -5.18
CA ALA A 65 -9.43 0.60 -5.26
C ALA A 65 -8.56 1.82 -5.57
N GLY A 66 -9.19 2.78 -6.26
CA GLY A 66 -8.79 4.18 -6.16
C GLY A 66 -9.25 4.74 -4.83
N VAL A 67 -8.39 5.49 -4.15
CA VAL A 67 -8.69 6.06 -2.85
C VAL A 67 -8.58 7.58 -2.83
N GLY A 68 -9.40 8.23 -2.00
CA GLY A 68 -9.41 9.68 -1.83
C GLY A 68 -8.22 10.19 -1.02
N GLY A 69 -8.50 10.77 0.15
CA GLY A 69 -7.46 11.31 1.04
C GLY A 69 -6.41 10.29 1.50
N LEU A 70 -6.74 8.99 1.45
CA LEU A 70 -5.84 7.89 1.80
C LEU A 70 -4.66 7.73 0.82
N TYR A 71 -4.76 8.27 -0.39
CA TYR A 71 -3.68 8.24 -1.39
C TYR A 71 -2.40 8.93 -0.88
N ARG A 72 -2.55 10.03 -0.12
CA ARG A 72 -1.47 10.78 0.54
C ARG A 72 -0.27 11.05 -0.38
N ASN A 73 -0.55 11.63 -1.55
CA ASN A 73 0.46 11.94 -2.58
C ASN A 73 1.34 10.72 -2.93
N GLY A 74 0.74 9.54 -3.01
CA GLY A 74 1.42 8.30 -3.34
C GLY A 74 1.99 7.53 -2.15
N ALA A 75 2.12 8.15 -0.97
CA ALA A 75 2.60 7.45 0.23
C ALA A 75 1.63 6.37 0.73
N GLY A 76 0.34 6.43 0.35
CA GLY A 76 -0.65 5.39 0.65
C GLY A 76 -0.76 4.27 -0.39
N CYS A 77 0.02 4.33 -1.47
CA CYS A 77 0.00 3.29 -2.49
C CYS A 77 0.47 1.94 -1.94
N GLY A 78 -0.30 0.89 -2.24
CA GLY A 78 -0.06 -0.44 -1.71
C GLY A 78 -0.62 -0.69 -0.31
N ALA A 79 -1.21 0.31 0.36
CA ALA A 79 -1.83 0.13 1.67
C ALA A 79 -3.11 -0.72 1.57
N CYS A 80 -3.33 -1.57 2.58
CA CYS A 80 -4.46 -2.48 2.65
C CYS A 80 -5.56 -1.99 3.58
N TYR A 81 -6.80 -2.22 3.18
CA TYR A 81 -7.99 -1.84 3.92
C TYR A 81 -8.99 -2.98 4.01
N GLN A 82 -9.65 -3.09 5.16
CA GLN A 82 -10.91 -3.82 5.27
C GLN A 82 -12.04 -2.81 5.11
N VAL A 83 -12.95 -3.08 4.17
CA VAL A 83 -14.10 -2.24 3.84
C VAL A 83 -15.38 -3.06 3.99
N ARG A 84 -16.37 -2.55 4.72
CA ARG A 84 -17.66 -3.20 4.97
C ARG A 84 -18.79 -2.27 4.58
N CYS A 85 -19.81 -2.78 3.91
CA CYS A 85 -21.03 -2.00 3.68
C CYS A 85 -21.98 -2.08 4.88
N LEU A 86 -22.91 -1.14 4.96
CA LEU A 86 -23.77 -0.94 6.15
C LEU A 86 -25.22 -1.40 5.98
N ILE A 87 -25.54 -2.20 4.96
CA ILE A 87 -26.89 -2.75 4.72
C ILE A 87 -26.96 -4.18 5.31
N PRO A 88 -27.53 -4.40 6.52
CA PRO A 88 -27.33 -5.64 7.27
C PRO A 88 -27.82 -6.92 6.57
N ARG A 89 -28.85 -6.81 5.73
CA ARG A 89 -29.41 -7.95 4.98
C ARG A 89 -28.61 -8.32 3.73
N LEU A 90 -27.69 -7.47 3.29
CA LEU A 90 -26.93 -7.67 2.05
C LEU A 90 -25.43 -7.82 2.31
N CYS A 91 -24.90 -7.14 3.33
CA CYS A 91 -23.46 -7.04 3.55
C CYS A 91 -22.85 -8.30 4.16
N ASP A 92 -21.68 -8.68 3.65
CA ASP A 92 -20.79 -9.63 4.28
C ASP A 92 -20.23 -9.01 5.58
N ALA A 93 -20.21 -9.77 6.67
CA ALA A 93 -19.77 -9.28 7.97
C ALA A 93 -18.28 -8.86 7.98
N ASN A 94 -17.45 -9.50 7.16
CA ASN A 94 -16.04 -9.16 7.00
C ASN A 94 -15.81 -8.16 5.87
N GLY A 95 -16.74 -8.07 4.92
CA GLY A 95 -16.64 -7.21 3.76
C GLY A 95 -15.48 -7.58 2.84
N ALA A 96 -14.89 -6.59 2.20
CA ALA A 96 -13.77 -6.76 1.27
C ALA A 96 -12.44 -6.33 1.90
N TYR A 97 -11.42 -7.16 1.70
CA TYR A 97 -10.02 -6.75 1.84
C TYR A 97 -9.52 -6.33 0.47
N LEU A 98 -8.87 -5.17 0.40
CA LEU A 98 -8.39 -4.61 -0.87
C LEU A 98 -7.12 -3.77 -0.70
N VAL A 99 -6.48 -3.46 -1.83
CA VAL A 99 -5.27 -2.64 -1.92
C VAL A 99 -5.57 -1.29 -2.58
N ALA A 100 -5.02 -0.21 -2.03
CA ALA A 100 -5.02 1.09 -2.68
C ALA A 100 -4.01 1.11 -3.85
N THR A 101 -4.51 1.23 -5.08
CA THR A 101 -3.68 1.20 -6.31
C THR A 101 -3.87 2.41 -7.22
N ASP A 102 -4.77 3.30 -6.85
CA ASP A 102 -5.09 4.50 -7.62
C ASP A 102 -5.56 5.63 -6.68
N GLN A 103 -5.75 6.82 -7.23
CA GLN A 103 -6.36 7.95 -6.57
C GLN A 103 -7.74 8.18 -7.21
N GLY A 104 -8.76 8.39 -6.37
CA GLY A 104 -10.11 8.63 -6.85
C GLY A 104 -10.91 9.44 -5.84
N TYR A 105 -11.68 10.41 -6.33
CA TYR A 105 -12.55 11.25 -5.50
C TYR A 105 -13.99 11.19 -6.00
N GLY A 106 -14.93 11.22 -5.08
CA GLY A 106 -16.36 11.43 -5.34
C GLY A 106 -17.01 12.13 -4.14
N ASP A 107 -18.30 12.44 -4.22
CA ASP A 107 -19.03 13.06 -3.09
C ASP A 107 -18.96 12.16 -1.85
N ARG A 108 -18.12 12.56 -0.88
CA ARG A 108 -17.87 11.86 0.39
C ARG A 108 -17.51 10.37 0.18
N THR A 109 -16.86 10.06 -0.94
CA THR A 109 -16.52 8.69 -1.35
C THR A 109 -15.01 8.50 -1.29
N ASP A 110 -14.55 7.72 -0.31
CA ASP A 110 -13.11 7.43 -0.16
C ASP A 110 -12.65 6.27 -1.03
N PHE A 111 -13.55 5.42 -1.53
CA PHE A 111 -13.20 4.21 -2.28
C PHE A 111 -13.96 4.13 -3.61
N ILE A 112 -13.21 4.09 -4.71
CA ILE A 112 -13.69 3.70 -6.03
C ILE A 112 -13.12 2.32 -6.33
N MET A 113 -13.92 1.29 -6.06
CA MET A 113 -13.50 -0.10 -5.99
C MET A 113 -13.48 -0.78 -7.37
N SER A 114 -12.59 -1.77 -7.54
CA SER A 114 -12.67 -2.69 -8.68
C SER A 114 -13.98 -3.49 -8.64
N PRO A 115 -14.47 -4.01 -9.78
CA PRO A 115 -15.67 -4.86 -9.81
C PRO A 115 -15.60 -6.01 -8.81
N ARG A 116 -14.43 -6.66 -8.70
CA ARG A 116 -14.19 -7.76 -7.76
C ARG A 116 -14.24 -7.32 -6.31
N ALA A 117 -13.70 -6.14 -5.99
CA ALA A 117 -13.69 -5.60 -4.64
C ALA A 117 -15.10 -5.19 -4.19
N PHE A 118 -15.85 -4.50 -5.04
CA PHE A 118 -17.23 -4.09 -4.74
C PHE A 118 -18.17 -5.30 -4.61
N PHE A 119 -18.05 -6.29 -5.51
CA PHE A 119 -18.83 -7.52 -5.45
C PHE A 119 -18.62 -8.28 -4.13
N LYS A 120 -17.40 -8.23 -3.57
CA LYS A 120 -17.08 -8.91 -2.31
C LYS A 120 -17.73 -8.27 -1.07
N LEU A 121 -18.32 -7.09 -1.17
CA LEU A 121 -19.09 -6.48 -0.07
C LEU A 121 -20.38 -7.24 0.25
N GLY A 122 -20.96 -7.97 -0.72
CA GLY A 122 -22.17 -8.75 -0.52
C GLY A 122 -21.90 -10.11 0.14
N ARG A 123 -22.80 -10.53 1.04
CA ARG A 123 -22.72 -11.82 1.76
C ARG A 123 -22.84 -13.04 0.85
N ASN A 124 -23.35 -12.87 -0.36
CA ASN A 124 -23.44 -13.87 -1.42
C ASN A 124 -23.68 -13.17 -2.76
N ALA A 125 -23.59 -13.91 -3.87
CA ALA A 125 -23.71 -13.35 -5.22
C ALA A 125 -25.02 -12.58 -5.45
N LYS A 126 -26.17 -13.09 -4.97
CA LYS A 126 -27.46 -12.40 -5.10
C LYS A 126 -27.47 -11.06 -4.36
N ALA A 127 -26.89 -11.03 -3.16
CA ALA A 127 -26.75 -9.79 -2.40
C ALA A 127 -25.78 -8.81 -3.08
N SER A 128 -24.70 -9.30 -3.67
CA SER A 128 -23.75 -8.47 -4.42
C SER A 128 -24.39 -7.82 -5.65
N GLU A 129 -25.20 -8.56 -6.41
CA GLU A 129 -25.96 -7.99 -7.53
C GLU A 129 -27.00 -6.96 -7.07
N GLU A 130 -27.62 -7.18 -5.91
CA GLU A 130 -28.53 -6.20 -5.32
C GLU A 130 -27.79 -4.93 -4.89
N LEU A 131 -26.65 -5.06 -4.21
CA LEU A 131 -25.80 -3.94 -3.80
C LEU A 131 -25.33 -3.10 -5.00
N LYS A 132 -25.03 -3.75 -6.13
CA LYS A 132 -24.60 -3.08 -7.37
C LYS A 132 -25.64 -2.08 -7.90
N LYS A 133 -26.93 -2.35 -7.69
CA LYS A 133 -28.03 -1.46 -8.12
C LYS A 133 -28.07 -0.13 -7.38
N TYR A 134 -27.50 -0.05 -6.17
CA TYR A 134 -27.40 1.20 -5.42
C TYR A 134 -26.36 2.16 -6.00
N GLY A 135 -25.39 1.63 -6.78
CA GLY A 135 -24.27 2.40 -7.35
C GLY A 135 -23.24 2.80 -6.31
N THR A 136 -23.65 3.58 -5.31
CA THR A 136 -22.81 4.03 -4.19
C THR A 136 -23.39 3.56 -2.86
N LEU A 137 -22.54 3.02 -1.99
CA LEU A 137 -22.92 2.47 -0.69
C LEU A 137 -22.29 3.27 0.44
N ASP A 138 -23.02 3.43 1.54
CA ASP A 138 -22.40 3.77 2.82
C ASP A 138 -21.58 2.57 3.31
N ILE A 139 -20.36 2.87 3.72
CA ILE A 139 -19.39 1.89 4.18
C ILE A 139 -18.75 2.33 5.50
N GLU A 140 -18.07 1.38 6.11
CA GLU A 140 -17.08 1.63 7.13
C GLU A 140 -15.78 0.94 6.71
N TYR A 141 -14.63 1.55 6.98
CA TYR A 141 -13.33 0.98 6.63
C TYR A 141 -12.29 1.15 7.73
N LYS A 142 -11.26 0.31 7.71
CA LYS A 142 -10.07 0.51 8.54
C LYS A 142 -8.82 0.02 7.83
N ARG A 143 -7.68 0.62 8.17
CA ARG A 143 -6.37 0.17 7.69
C ARG A 143 -5.99 -1.15 8.37
N VAL A 144 -5.59 -2.13 7.58
CA VAL A 144 -5.17 -3.47 8.05
C VAL A 144 -3.77 -3.80 7.51
N PRO A 145 -3.03 -4.72 8.15
CA PRO A 145 -1.82 -5.27 7.54
C PRO A 145 -2.13 -5.95 6.21
N CYS A 146 -1.30 -5.70 5.21
CA CYS A 146 -1.31 -6.47 3.97
C CYS A 146 -0.79 -7.89 4.20
N THR A 147 -1.45 -8.85 3.56
CA THR A 147 -1.13 -10.29 3.67
C THR A 147 -1.11 -10.92 2.29
N TYR A 148 0.07 -11.03 1.72
CA TYR A 148 0.33 -11.58 0.40
C TYR A 148 1.24 -12.81 0.52
N THR A 149 1.07 -13.73 -0.42
CA THR A 149 2.02 -14.83 -0.63
C THR A 149 3.22 -14.34 -1.44
N GLY A 150 4.42 -14.84 -1.12
CA GLY A 150 5.65 -14.55 -1.86
C GLY A 150 6.44 -13.38 -1.28
N ASN A 151 7.47 -12.98 -2.02
CA ASN A 151 8.47 -12.01 -1.58
C ASN A 151 8.14 -10.60 -2.08
N VAL A 152 8.86 -9.60 -1.56
CA VAL A 152 8.85 -8.25 -2.10
C VAL A 152 9.38 -8.29 -3.54
N LEU A 153 8.75 -7.53 -4.44
CA LEU A 153 9.10 -7.48 -5.85
C LEU A 153 9.55 -6.08 -6.25
N PHE A 154 10.59 -5.99 -7.07
CA PHE A 154 11.06 -4.75 -7.67
C PHE A 154 10.69 -4.76 -9.14
N HIS A 155 9.74 -3.92 -9.56
CA HIS A 155 9.36 -3.78 -10.96
C HIS A 155 10.01 -2.53 -11.55
N ILE A 156 10.91 -2.73 -12.52
CA ILE A 156 11.60 -1.65 -13.20
C ILE A 156 10.67 -1.05 -14.24
N LYS A 157 10.44 0.26 -14.14
CA LYS A 157 9.50 0.98 -15.01
C LYS A 157 9.97 0.96 -16.45
N GLU A 158 8.99 0.90 -17.34
CA GLU A 158 9.12 0.95 -18.80
C GLU A 158 9.85 2.18 -19.33
N THR A 159 9.85 3.28 -18.58
CA THR A 159 10.56 4.53 -18.89
C THR A 159 12.05 4.49 -18.55
N SER A 160 12.55 3.40 -17.96
CA SER A 160 13.96 3.27 -17.57
C SER A 160 14.86 3.03 -18.79
N SER A 161 16.16 3.34 -18.64
CA SER A 161 17.24 3.05 -19.59
C SER A 161 18.51 2.67 -18.84
N ASN A 162 19.14 1.56 -19.25
CA ASN A 162 20.35 1.03 -18.61
C ASN A 162 21.59 1.24 -19.50
N PRO A 163 22.55 2.12 -19.14
CA PRO A 163 22.44 3.16 -18.10
C PRO A 163 21.67 4.40 -18.62
N GLY A 164 21.37 5.34 -17.73
CA GLY A 164 20.80 6.64 -18.07
C GLY A 164 19.68 7.09 -17.14
N TYR A 165 18.67 6.25 -16.93
CA TYR A 165 17.55 6.57 -16.05
C TYR A 165 16.99 5.31 -15.40
N PHE A 166 16.86 5.33 -14.08
CA PHE A 166 16.30 4.21 -13.32
C PHE A 166 15.02 4.64 -12.64
N ALA A 167 13.93 3.91 -12.86
CA ALA A 167 12.69 4.09 -12.12
C ALA A 167 12.14 2.73 -11.68
N VAL A 168 11.67 2.64 -10.44
CA VAL A 168 11.23 1.39 -9.81
C VAL A 168 9.97 1.59 -9.00
N VAL A 169 9.12 0.57 -8.97
CA VAL A 169 8.06 0.40 -7.97
C VAL A 169 8.35 -0.84 -7.14
N ILE A 170 8.15 -0.71 -5.82
CA ILE A 170 8.29 -1.80 -4.87
C ILE A 170 6.90 -2.36 -4.58
N LEU A 171 6.70 -3.63 -4.91
CA LEU A 171 5.40 -4.31 -4.87
C LEU A 171 5.44 -5.47 -3.87
N ASN A 172 4.26 -5.98 -3.53
CA ASN A 172 4.11 -7.12 -2.63
C ASN A 172 4.71 -6.90 -1.23
N VAL A 173 4.61 -5.66 -0.73
CA VAL A 173 5.09 -5.25 0.60
C VAL A 173 4.06 -5.66 1.64
N ASN A 174 4.41 -6.66 2.45
CA ASN A 174 3.56 -7.15 3.55
C ASN A 174 3.56 -6.21 4.77
N GLY A 175 2.55 -6.38 5.62
CA GLY A 175 2.43 -5.65 6.88
C GLY A 175 1.63 -4.35 6.76
N LYS A 176 1.64 -3.55 7.83
CA LYS A 176 0.81 -2.34 7.94
C LYS A 176 1.53 -1.06 7.50
N ASN A 177 2.84 -1.09 7.32
CA ASN A 177 3.65 0.12 7.11
C ASN A 177 3.81 0.47 5.63
N ASP A 178 3.91 1.76 5.35
CA ASP A 178 4.15 2.29 3.99
C ASP A 178 5.64 2.24 3.62
N VAL A 179 5.94 2.18 2.31
CA VAL A 179 7.29 2.43 1.78
C VAL A 179 7.53 3.93 1.75
N THR A 180 8.35 4.44 2.67
CA THR A 180 8.53 5.88 2.85
C THR A 180 9.76 6.44 2.14
N ALA A 181 10.77 5.61 1.87
CA ALA A 181 12.01 6.04 1.22
C ALA A 181 12.65 4.88 0.46
N VAL A 182 13.35 5.21 -0.63
CA VAL A 182 14.22 4.31 -1.39
C VAL A 182 15.53 5.05 -1.65
N GLU A 183 16.66 4.38 -1.49
CA GLU A 183 17.98 4.99 -1.64
C GLU A 183 18.92 4.07 -2.42
N LEU A 184 19.85 4.66 -3.14
CA LEU A 184 20.88 4.01 -3.94
C LEU A 184 22.24 4.24 -3.32
N TRP A 185 23.06 3.18 -3.24
CA TRP A 185 24.44 3.31 -2.79
C TRP A 185 25.32 3.91 -3.89
N GLN A 186 25.88 5.07 -3.60
CA GLN A 186 26.86 5.72 -4.44
C GLN A 186 28.26 5.32 -4.03
N LYS A 187 28.89 4.42 -4.82
CA LYS A 187 30.20 3.84 -4.50
C LYS A 187 31.29 4.90 -4.38
N THR A 188 31.32 5.88 -5.28
CA THR A 188 32.36 6.93 -5.32
C THR A 188 32.25 7.87 -4.10
N GLN A 189 31.03 8.24 -3.71
CA GLN A 189 30.76 9.14 -2.59
C GLN A 189 30.64 8.42 -1.23
N GLN A 190 30.67 7.08 -1.23
CA GLN A 190 30.48 6.23 -0.05
C GLN A 190 29.26 6.61 0.81
N ARG A 191 28.14 6.94 0.15
CA ARG A 191 26.90 7.35 0.83
C ARG A 191 25.67 6.76 0.14
N TRP A 192 24.59 6.68 0.91
CA TRP A 192 23.26 6.44 0.36
C TRP A 192 22.69 7.75 -0.16
N GLU A 193 22.21 7.73 -1.41
CA GLU A 193 21.56 8.86 -2.03
C GLU A 193 20.08 8.54 -2.25
N PRO A 194 19.14 9.41 -1.82
CA PRO A 194 17.72 9.15 -1.97
C PRO A 194 17.30 9.16 -3.43
N LEU A 195 16.47 8.18 -3.78
CA LEU A 195 15.67 8.26 -5.01
C LEU A 195 14.55 9.26 -4.80
N HIS A 196 14.22 9.98 -5.86
CA HIS A 196 13.12 10.92 -5.85
C HIS A 196 11.79 10.17 -6.11
N ARG A 197 10.73 10.52 -5.39
CA ARG A 197 9.39 9.97 -5.64
C ARG A 197 8.72 10.80 -6.73
N SER A 198 8.80 10.37 -7.99
CA SER A 198 8.26 11.13 -9.12
C SER A 198 6.74 11.25 -9.10
N TYR A 199 6.05 10.14 -8.83
CA TYR A 199 4.61 10.11 -8.62
C TYR A 199 4.20 8.80 -7.95
N GLY A 200 3.07 8.77 -7.24
CA GLY A 200 2.55 7.53 -6.66
C GLY A 200 3.58 6.76 -5.82
N ALA A 201 3.81 5.50 -6.18
CA ALA A 201 4.83 4.64 -5.61
C ALA A 201 6.09 4.50 -6.49
N VAL A 202 6.25 5.35 -7.50
CA VAL A 202 7.41 5.33 -8.40
C VAL A 202 8.55 6.15 -7.80
N PHE A 203 9.70 5.51 -7.67
CA PHE A 203 10.95 6.14 -7.25
C PHE A 203 11.95 6.13 -8.40
N ASP A 204 12.59 7.26 -8.67
CA ASP A 204 13.53 7.43 -9.77
C ASP A 204 14.91 7.96 -9.37
N PHE A 205 15.86 7.73 -10.28
CA PHE A 205 17.23 8.20 -10.20
C PHE A 205 17.77 8.49 -11.60
N ALA A 206 18.21 9.72 -11.84
CA ALA A 206 18.87 10.11 -13.08
C ALA A 206 20.34 9.69 -13.05
N ASN A 207 20.84 9.18 -14.18
CA ASN A 207 22.23 8.77 -14.36
C ASN A 207 22.76 7.85 -13.23
N PRO A 208 22.11 6.71 -12.97
CA PRO A 208 22.58 5.76 -11.96
C PRO A 208 23.99 5.23 -12.35
N PRO A 209 24.81 4.78 -11.38
CA PRO A 209 26.08 4.13 -11.67
C PRO A 209 25.92 2.94 -12.62
N SER A 210 26.88 2.75 -13.52
CA SER A 210 26.90 1.55 -14.36
C SER A 210 27.13 0.29 -13.52
N GLY A 211 26.50 -0.82 -13.93
CA GLY A 211 26.64 -2.10 -13.27
C GLY A 211 25.56 -2.39 -12.22
N GLU A 212 25.88 -3.23 -11.24
CA GLU A 212 24.95 -3.62 -10.17
C GLU A 212 24.57 -2.42 -9.31
N LEU A 213 23.26 -2.24 -9.08
CA LEU A 213 22.73 -1.19 -8.22
C LEU A 213 22.40 -1.77 -6.85
N LEU A 214 23.03 -1.24 -5.80
CA LEU A 214 22.70 -1.60 -4.43
C LEU A 214 21.65 -0.61 -3.91
N LEU A 215 20.42 -1.09 -3.75
CA LEU A 215 19.29 -0.30 -3.27
C LEU A 215 18.94 -0.66 -1.83
N ARG A 216 18.41 0.31 -1.09
CA ARG A 216 17.69 0.07 0.16
C ARG A 216 16.35 0.77 0.17
N PHE A 217 15.38 0.20 0.88
CA PHE A 217 14.05 0.79 1.03
C PHE A 217 13.57 0.71 2.47
N LYS A 218 12.80 1.71 2.89
CA LYS A 218 12.31 1.86 4.25
C LYS A 218 10.84 1.51 4.36
N VAL A 219 10.52 0.55 5.21
CA VAL A 219 9.15 0.13 5.55
C VAL A 219 8.97 0.31 7.06
N GLY A 220 8.25 1.38 7.45
CA GLY A 220 8.18 1.80 8.86
C GLY A 220 9.58 2.12 9.41
N PRO A 221 10.02 1.52 10.53
CA PRO A 221 11.36 1.76 11.07
C PRO A 221 12.46 0.91 10.39
N ILE A 222 12.10 -0.04 9.53
CA ILE A 222 13.02 -1.07 9.02
C ILE A 222 13.56 -0.68 7.64
N TRP A 223 14.87 -0.76 7.48
CA TRP A 223 15.53 -0.73 6.18
C TRP A 223 15.80 -2.14 5.67
N LYS A 224 15.51 -2.39 4.40
CA LYS A 224 15.86 -3.62 3.68
C LYS A 224 16.74 -3.27 2.50
N ILE A 225 17.66 -4.15 2.14
CA ILE A 225 18.65 -3.94 1.07
C ILE A 225 18.41 -4.99 -0.02
N TYR A 226 18.50 -4.57 -1.29
CA TYR A 226 18.45 -5.46 -2.44
C TYR A 226 19.48 -5.06 -3.49
N LYS A 227 20.08 -6.05 -4.15
CA LYS A 227 21.04 -5.87 -5.25
C LYS A 227 20.33 -6.10 -6.57
N VAL A 228 20.12 -5.02 -7.32
CA VAL A 228 19.57 -5.09 -8.68
C VAL A 228 20.70 -5.46 -9.64
N PRO A 229 20.55 -6.53 -10.45
CA PRO A 229 21.63 -7.06 -11.27
C PRO A 229 22.06 -6.07 -12.35
N ALA A 230 23.34 -6.06 -12.72
CA ALA A 230 23.91 -5.10 -13.66
C ALA A 230 23.20 -4.99 -15.02
N ASN A 231 22.66 -6.10 -15.52
CA ASN A 231 21.94 -6.20 -16.78
C ASN A 231 20.42 -5.99 -16.62
N TRP A 232 19.99 -5.22 -15.61
CA TRP A 232 18.58 -4.95 -15.38
C TRP A 232 17.92 -4.31 -16.61
N LYS A 233 16.64 -4.62 -16.82
CA LYS A 233 15.90 -4.19 -18.01
C LYS A 233 14.61 -3.46 -17.64
N PRO A 234 14.20 -2.45 -18.41
CA PRO A 234 12.86 -1.87 -18.27
C PRO A 234 11.79 -2.96 -18.42
N ARG A 235 10.68 -2.81 -17.68
CA ARG A 235 9.54 -3.74 -17.62
C ARG A 235 9.80 -5.07 -16.89
N PHE A 236 11.03 -5.34 -16.47
CA PHE A 236 11.33 -6.57 -15.74
C PHE A 236 10.95 -6.43 -14.26
N THR A 237 10.42 -7.53 -13.72
CA THR A 237 10.17 -7.67 -12.29
C THR A 237 11.21 -8.62 -11.70
N TYR A 238 11.84 -8.19 -10.62
CA TYR A 238 12.82 -8.96 -9.88
C TYR A 238 12.23 -9.38 -8.53
N ASP A 239 12.24 -10.69 -8.26
CA ASP A 239 11.98 -11.21 -6.93
C ASP A 239 13.20 -10.94 -6.04
N THR A 240 12.95 -10.31 -4.88
CA THR A 240 14.03 -9.91 -3.99
C THR A 240 14.49 -10.99 -3.01
N ASN A 241 13.73 -12.09 -2.89
CA ASN A 241 13.84 -13.07 -1.80
C ASN A 241 13.70 -12.46 -0.39
N LEU A 242 13.19 -11.23 -0.28
CA LEU A 242 12.94 -10.56 0.98
C LEU A 242 11.48 -10.75 1.39
N GLN A 243 11.29 -11.10 2.67
CA GLN A 243 9.99 -11.12 3.32
C GLN A 243 9.90 -10.04 4.40
N LEU A 244 8.67 -9.58 4.64
CA LEU A 244 8.31 -8.54 5.60
C LEU A 244 7.22 -9.05 6.53
#